data_AF-A0AAW5JUN9-F1
#
_entry.id   AF-A0AAW5JUN9-F1
#
_cell.length_a   1.000
_cell.length_b   1.000
_cell.length_c   1.000
_cell.angle_alpha   90.00
_cell.angle_beta   90.00
_cell.angle_gamma   90.00
#
_symmetry.space_group_name_H-M   'P 1'
#
loop_
_entity.id
_entity.type
_entity.pdbx_description
1 polymer ?
#
loop_
_entity_poly.entity_id
_entity_poly.type
_entity_poly.pdbx_seq_one_letter_code
_entity_poly.pdbx_strand_id
1 'polypeptide(L)'
;MSSRIEPSLHEVLNYPDESRRMLMQGFADKVDRIASNNRRTDIELFQVCRALNEPNVPTLLSLREKGLPAYKAGEWRIDCRSFRKWATTYTPYHPNRKPQAIYKEEQLF
;
A
#
# COMPACT_ATOMS: atom_id res chain seq x y z
N MET A 1 -7.95 28.22 5.94
CA MET A 1 -6.90 27.24 5.60
C MET A 1 -7.56 25.88 5.50
N SER A 2 -7.68 25.31 4.29
CA SER A 2 -8.20 23.95 4.15
C SER A 2 -7.11 23.01 4.65
N SER A 3 -7.27 22.50 5.87
CA SER A 3 -6.42 21.44 6.43
C SER A 3 -6.59 20.23 5.52
N ARG A 4 -5.70 20.03 4.54
CA ARG A 4 -5.69 18.81 3.74
C ARG A 4 -5.40 17.67 4.71
N ILE A 5 -6.44 16.94 5.09
CA ILE A 5 -6.30 15.68 5.81
C ILE A 5 -5.54 14.77 4.85
N GLU A 6 -4.31 14.39 5.20
CA GLU A 6 -3.57 13.39 4.43
C GLU A 6 -4.35 12.07 4.48
N PRO A 7 -4.57 11.40 3.35
CA PRO A 7 -5.34 10.15 3.33
C PRO A 7 -4.58 9.05 4.09
N SER A 8 -5.34 8.11 4.63
CA SER A 8 -4.85 6.84 5.19
C SER A 8 -4.33 5.92 4.11
N LEU A 9 -3.45 5.00 4.49
CA LEU A 9 -3.05 3.91 3.60
C LEU A 9 -4.29 3.19 3.07
N HIS A 10 -5.26 2.86 3.94
CA HIS A 10 -6.50 2.18 3.60
C HIS A 10 -7.28 2.91 2.48
N GLU A 11 -7.39 4.24 2.56
CA GLU A 11 -8.04 5.05 1.53
C GLU A 11 -7.26 5.05 0.21
N VAL A 12 -5.94 5.25 0.28
CA VAL A 12 -5.05 5.33 -0.88
C VAL A 12 -5.05 4.05 -1.71
N LEU A 13 -5.23 2.88 -1.08
CA LEU A 13 -5.33 1.61 -1.81
C LEU A 13 -6.51 1.57 -2.80
N ASN A 14 -7.50 2.46 -2.65
CA ASN A 14 -8.68 2.53 -3.54
C ASN A 14 -8.59 3.66 -4.58
N TYR A 15 -7.50 4.44 -4.60
CA TYR A 15 -7.33 5.55 -5.54
C TYR A 15 -6.91 5.06 -6.94
N PRO A 16 -7.14 5.87 -8.00
CA PRO A 16 -6.58 5.63 -9.33
C PRO A 16 -5.05 5.49 -9.28
N ASP A 17 -4.50 4.76 -10.25
CA ASP A 17 -3.09 4.33 -10.23
C ASP A 17 -2.10 5.49 -10.09
N GLU A 18 -2.30 6.58 -10.83
CA GLU A 18 -1.39 7.74 -10.84
C GLU A 18 -1.29 8.42 -9.47
N SER A 19 -2.43 8.78 -8.86
CA SER A 19 -2.46 9.39 -7.53
C SER A 19 -2.01 8.42 -6.43
N ARG A 20 -2.36 7.13 -6.58
CA ARG A 20 -1.98 6.08 -5.63
C ARG A 20 -0.46 5.90 -5.58
N ARG A 21 0.23 5.81 -6.72
CA ARG A 21 1.68 5.56 -6.77
C ARG A 21 2.47 6.61 -5.97
N MET A 22 2.15 7.89 -6.16
CA MET A 22 2.85 8.97 -5.45
C MET A 22 2.63 8.89 -3.93
N LEU A 23 1.40 8.58 -3.49
CA LEU A 23 1.07 8.46 -2.07
C LEU A 23 1.69 7.21 -1.44
N MET A 24 1.64 6.06 -2.15
CA MET A 24 2.28 4.81 -1.72
C MET A 24 3.80 4.97 -1.58
N GLN A 25 4.43 5.70 -2.50
CA GLN A 25 5.85 6.06 -2.41
C GLN A 25 6.12 6.88 -1.14
N GLY A 26 5.30 7.89 -0.86
CA GLY A 26 5.41 8.69 0.35
C GLY A 26 5.26 7.87 1.64
N PHE A 27 4.36 6.88 1.65
CA PHE A 27 4.27 5.93 2.78
C PHE A 27 5.53 5.09 2.92
N ALA A 28 6.08 4.57 1.81
CA ALA A 28 7.33 3.80 1.84
C ALA A 28 8.49 4.62 2.41
N ASP A 29 8.61 5.89 2.01
CA ASP A 29 9.64 6.80 2.51
C ASP A 29 9.48 7.07 4.02
N LYS A 30 8.24 7.23 4.51
CA LYS A 30 7.95 7.39 5.94
C LYS A 30 8.34 6.14 6.75
N VAL A 31 8.02 4.95 6.25
CA VAL A 31 8.35 3.66 6.89
C VAL A 31 9.86 3.44 6.92
N ASP A 32 10.56 3.72 5.81
CA ASP A 32 12.03 3.64 5.74
C ASP A 32 12.71 4.62 6.69
N ARG A 33 12.16 5.83 6.86
CA ARG A 33 12.68 6.79 7.83
C ARG A 33 12.58 6.27 9.26
N ILE A 34 11.47 5.62 9.63
CA ILE A 34 11.31 5.01 10.96
C ILE A 34 12.32 3.87 11.15
N ALA A 35 12.45 2.99 10.16
CA ALA A 35 13.44 1.91 10.16
C ALA A 35 14.88 2.45 10.33
N SER A 36 15.24 3.47 9.54
CA SER A 36 16.55 4.13 9.62
C SER A 36 16.80 4.75 11.00
N ASN A 37 15.81 5.45 11.56
CA ASN A 37 15.91 6.04 12.90
C ASN A 37 16.11 4.97 13.99
N ASN A 38 15.47 3.82 13.84
CA ASN A 38 15.59 2.68 14.75
C ASN A 38 16.83 1.82 14.49
N ARG A 39 17.60 2.11 13.41
CA ARG A 39 18.73 1.31 12.92
C ARG A 39 18.37 -0.17 12.72
N ARG A 40 17.14 -0.46 12.32
CA ARG A 40 16.59 -1.80 12.09
C ARG A 40 15.64 -1.77 10.92
N THR A 41 15.57 -2.83 10.13
CA THR A 41 14.63 -2.90 9.00
C THR A 41 13.27 -3.44 9.42
N ASP A 42 13.23 -4.25 10.47
CA ASP A 42 12.02 -4.78 11.08
C ASP A 42 11.49 -3.81 12.15
N ILE A 43 10.27 -3.34 11.95
CA ILE A 43 9.63 -2.31 12.77
C ILE A 43 8.25 -2.76 13.19
N GLU A 44 7.87 -2.40 14.41
CA GLU A 44 6.59 -2.81 14.97
C GLU A 44 5.45 -2.00 14.34
N LEU A 45 4.32 -2.66 14.10
CA LEU A 45 3.19 -2.05 13.40
C LEU A 45 2.68 -0.78 14.12
N PHE A 46 2.74 -0.76 15.45
CA PHE A 46 2.34 0.41 16.23
C PHE A 46 3.18 1.66 15.88
N GLN A 47 4.45 1.48 15.51
CA GLN A 47 5.36 2.57 15.17
C GLN A 47 5.00 3.20 13.82
N VAL A 48 4.43 2.43 12.91
CA VAL A 48 4.09 2.88 11.56
C VAL A 48 2.62 3.30 11.40
N CYS A 49 1.70 2.92 12.31
CA CYS A 49 0.28 3.31 12.22
C CYS A 49 0.09 4.81 11.99
N ARG A 50 0.75 5.65 12.79
CA ARG A 50 0.66 7.12 12.64
C ARG A 50 1.27 7.60 11.32
N ALA A 51 2.36 6.99 10.86
CA ALA A 51 3.00 7.36 9.60
C ALA A 51 2.14 6.99 8.38
N LEU A 52 1.33 5.96 8.50
CA LEU A 52 0.40 5.47 7.50
C LEU A 52 -1.01 6.10 7.63
N ASN A 53 -1.17 7.06 8.55
CA ASN A 53 -2.45 7.69 8.89
C ASN A 53 -3.55 6.66 9.21
N GLU A 54 -3.17 5.52 9.79
CA GLU A 54 -4.11 4.48 10.23
C GLU A 54 -4.49 4.70 11.70
N PRO A 55 -5.77 4.48 12.06
CA PRO A 55 -6.27 4.78 13.40
C PRO A 55 -5.69 3.84 14.48
N ASN A 56 -5.40 2.58 14.13
CA ASN A 56 -4.87 1.59 15.05
C ASN A 56 -4.25 0.39 14.31
N VAL A 57 -3.51 -0.44 15.06
CA VAL A 57 -2.85 -1.65 14.53
C VAL A 57 -3.84 -2.66 13.93
N PRO A 58 -5.01 -2.96 14.55
CA PRO A 58 -6.02 -3.82 13.93
C PRO A 58 -6.48 -3.36 12.54
N THR A 59 -6.75 -2.06 12.35
CA THR A 59 -7.12 -1.52 11.02
C THR A 59 -6.00 -1.70 10.02
N LEU A 60 -4.75 -1.41 10.39
CA LEU A 60 -3.59 -1.66 9.53
C LEU A 60 -3.44 -3.15 9.21
N LEU A 61 -3.66 -4.04 10.18
CA LEU A 61 -3.58 -5.50 9.99
C LEU A 61 -4.65 -6.04 9.04
N SER A 62 -5.82 -5.41 8.95
CA SER A 62 -6.85 -5.80 7.98
C SER A 62 -6.34 -5.72 6.53
N LEU A 63 -5.35 -4.86 6.25
CA LEU A 63 -4.73 -4.71 4.93
C LEU A 63 -3.84 -5.90 4.54
N ARG A 64 -3.62 -6.88 5.42
CA ARG A 64 -2.97 -8.14 5.05
C ARG A 64 -3.74 -8.88 3.96
N GLU A 65 -5.07 -8.76 3.92
CA GLU A 65 -5.89 -9.30 2.83
C GLU A 65 -5.60 -8.62 1.48
N LYS A 66 -5.11 -7.37 1.52
CA LYS A 66 -4.62 -6.61 0.36
C LYS A 66 -3.12 -6.79 0.13
N GLY A 67 -2.50 -7.77 0.77
CA GLY A 67 -1.08 -8.12 0.57
C GLY A 67 -0.08 -7.32 1.40
N LEU A 68 -0.51 -6.56 2.41
CA LEU A 68 0.41 -5.89 3.33
C LEU A 68 1.38 -6.94 3.94
N PRO A 69 2.71 -6.76 3.84
CA PRO A 69 3.70 -7.76 4.25
C PRO A 69 3.98 -7.74 5.76
N ALA A 70 2.91 -7.73 6.57
CA ALA A 70 3.00 -7.81 8.03
C ALA A 70 3.10 -9.26 8.50
N TYR A 71 3.97 -9.51 9.49
CA TYR A 71 4.22 -10.83 10.07
C TYR A 71 4.30 -10.74 11.60
N LYS A 72 4.18 -11.89 12.27
CA LYS A 72 4.22 -11.98 13.74
C LYS A 72 5.57 -12.53 14.21
N ALA A 73 6.25 -11.79 15.08
CA ALA A 73 7.51 -12.19 15.72
C ALA A 73 7.55 -11.61 17.14
N GLY A 74 6.79 -12.24 18.06
CA GLY A 74 6.36 -11.61 19.30
C GLY A 74 5.22 -10.63 19.01
N GLU A 75 5.59 -9.38 18.75
CA GLU A 75 4.68 -8.34 18.26
C GLU A 75 4.46 -8.44 16.74
N TRP A 76 3.44 -7.74 16.26
CA TRP A 76 3.23 -7.57 14.82
C TRP A 76 4.27 -6.62 14.24
N ARG A 77 4.98 -7.07 13.21
CA ARG A 77 6.08 -6.35 12.57
C ARG A 77 5.92 -6.25 11.07
N ILE A 78 6.64 -5.31 10.50
CA ILE A 78 6.82 -5.16 9.06
C ILE A 78 8.29 -4.89 8.76
N ASP A 79 8.82 -5.51 7.71
CA ASP A 79 10.14 -5.17 7.18
C ASP A 79 10.00 -4.03 6.18
N CYS A 80 10.76 -2.95 6.34
CA CYS A 80 10.63 -1.75 5.53
C CYS A 80 10.92 -2.01 4.04
N ARG A 81 11.83 -2.94 3.72
CA ARG A 81 12.16 -3.32 2.34
C ARG A 81 11.01 -4.08 1.69
N SER A 82 10.40 -4.99 2.45
CA SER A 82 9.19 -5.70 2.02
C SER A 82 8.02 -4.74 1.82
N PHE A 83 7.83 -3.79 2.74
CA PHE A 83 6.79 -2.76 2.61
C PHE A 83 7.02 -1.87 1.39
N ARG A 84 8.24 -1.39 1.16
CA ARG A 84 8.57 -0.60 -0.03
C ARG A 84 8.28 -1.37 -1.30
N LYS A 85 8.74 -2.62 -1.38
CA LYS A 85 8.46 -3.49 -2.54
C LYS A 85 6.97 -3.63 -2.76
N TRP A 86 6.21 -3.95 -1.72
CA TRP A 86 4.75 -4.02 -1.81
C TRP A 86 4.18 -2.68 -2.29
N ALA A 87 4.54 -1.56 -1.67
CA ALA A 87 3.99 -0.26 -1.98
C ALA A 87 4.26 0.23 -3.41
N THR A 88 5.45 -0.05 -3.96
CA THR A 88 5.82 0.38 -5.32
C THR A 88 5.35 -0.59 -6.42
N THR A 89 5.03 -1.84 -6.07
CA THR A 89 4.50 -2.85 -7.00
C THR A 89 2.99 -3.07 -6.86
N TYR A 90 2.35 -2.44 -5.86
CA TYR A 90 0.96 -2.63 -5.54
C TYR A 90 0.05 -2.18 -6.70
N THR A 91 -0.80 -3.09 -7.16
CA THR A 91 -1.72 -2.87 -8.28
C THR A 91 -3.13 -3.36 -7.97
N PRO A 92 -4.02 -2.48 -7.46
CA PRO A 92 -5.45 -2.71 -7.69
C PRO A 92 -6.31 -1.45 -7.76
N TYR A 93 -6.97 -1.26 -8.90
CA TYR A 93 -8.25 -0.56 -9.02
C TYR A 93 -8.94 -1.06 -10.30
N HIS A 94 -10.21 -1.49 -10.24
CA HIS A 94 -10.96 -1.91 -11.44
C HIS A 94 -12.46 -1.52 -11.41
N PRO A 95 -12.84 -0.35 -11.95
CA PRO A 95 -14.22 -0.01 -12.30
C PRO A 95 -14.45 -0.03 -13.83
N ASN A 96 -14.23 -1.19 -14.47
CA ASN A 96 -14.80 -1.65 -15.75
C ASN A 96 -13.90 -2.71 -16.36
N ARG A 97 -14.21 -4.00 -16.14
CA ARG A 97 -13.88 -5.03 -17.12
C ARG A 97 -15.02 -5.06 -18.13
N LYS A 98 -14.96 -4.27 -19.19
CA LYS A 98 -15.54 -4.74 -20.46
C LYS A 98 -14.46 -5.63 -21.09
N PRO A 99 -14.72 -6.94 -21.30
CA PRO A 99 -13.79 -7.76 -22.07
C PRO A 99 -13.64 -7.11 -23.44
N GLN A 100 -12.39 -6.84 -23.84
CA GLN A 100 -12.10 -6.51 -25.22
C GLN A 100 -12.57 -7.71 -26.05
N ALA A 101 -13.65 -7.52 -26.81
CA ALA A 101 -14.01 -8.44 -27.87
C ALA A 101 -12.80 -8.49 -28.80
N ILE A 102 -12.07 -9.61 -28.77
CA ILE A 102 -11.13 -9.97 -29.81
C ILE A 102 -12.01 -10.12 -31.05
N TYR A 103 -12.10 -9.06 -31.86
CA TYR A 103 -12.50 -9.24 -33.24
C TYR A 103 -11.38 -10.06 -33.87
N LYS A 104 -11.57 -11.38 -33.90
CA LYS A 104 -10.88 -12.22 -34.87
C LYS A 104 -11.27 -11.62 -36.21
N GLU A 105 -10.30 -11.03 -36.90
CA GLU A 105 -10.35 -10.95 -38.35
C GLU A 105 -10.63 -12.38 -38.84
N GLU A 106 -11.88 -12.63 -39.24
CA GLU A 106 -12.17 -13.74 -40.14
C GLU A 106 -11.47 -13.40 -41.45
N GLN A 107 -10.20 -13.81 -41.56
CA GLN A 107 -9.66 -14.22 -42.84
C GLN A 107 -10.47 -15.44 -43.28
N LEU A 108 -11.46 -15.19 -44.14
CA LEU A 108 -12.03 -16.21 -45.00
C LEU A 108 -12.01 -15.65 -46.43
N PHE A 109 -10.91 -16.04 -47.09
CA PHE A 109 -10.72 -16.31 -48.53
C PHE A 109 -11.37 -15.39 -49.56
#